data_AF-A0A919YSX4-F1
#
_entry.id   AF-A0A919YSX4-F1
#
_cell.length_a   1.000
_cell.length_b   1.000
_cell.length_c   1.000
_cell.angle_alpha   90.00
_cell.angle_beta   90.00
_cell.angle_gamma   90.00
#
_symmetry.space_group_name_H-M   'P 1'
#
loop_
_entity.id
_entity.type
_entity.pdbx_description
1 polymer ?
#
loop_
_entity_poly.entity_id
_entity_poly.type
_entity_poly.pdbx_seq_one_letter_code
_entity_poly.pdbx_strand_id
1 'polypeptide(L)'
;MYIVCYWGTALFGAYVIGMTVSLISSTRWIQIVVGIIVWFLSTTFISGWVKGYEIPEFVKTGLNWFVRTEREMNVMLNEFTGILISSFIISKHVSFILFTLCLLFLVVAVKNPRYYSTGSRIKYLSAGFIILLCFFLVLPHSFSVLDKTLASSYVNLRINEDRPFYEQSIVTEKQFNQELIANRYDIRLKHKGETIDYEATIDLETTSEKEPDAYVFTLYHGFEVLKATINDEVVNWSQNGDELIVQKPSSKTSPIQLRIQVSGQGGAKSLVTDNSFYLAEDFPWYPIPGKQTIAFVSPYFFEPQYISTMLPQAAEFNVEVLSSPRQAVFSNLSEIKNHKFEGKAHGLMLASSNLLKSYIDENEIVAPPDLPDQLDVSIRKMRETVDQLANWLDVEPAHIPQKIMLAPSYSTWKQDIIQLMPETIIFNSETVFRQQSRLYNVEVIFYSYYWKNKLTGQQYQEKMRDSILLSELIGEQYGGYSSLLKDFSDQYTEFNEQDSLYVNANRIIEWMGTATQDEIQRLIKVVYHNLLENEIHDDVWEKSMKEVSGNGTAHTATNK
;
A
#
# COMPACT_ATOMS: atom_id res chain seq x y z
N MET A 1 -5.89 6.19 -26.59
CA MET A 1 -4.52 5.61 -26.50
C MET A 1 -4.57 4.21 -25.89
N TYR A 2 -5.15 4.04 -24.70
CA TYR A 2 -5.36 2.75 -24.03
C TYR A 2 -5.81 1.59 -24.96
N ILE A 3 -6.95 1.75 -25.62
CA ILE A 3 -7.52 0.75 -26.55
C ILE A 3 -6.50 0.33 -27.62
N VAL A 4 -5.73 1.30 -28.14
CA VAL A 4 -4.73 1.05 -29.18
C VAL A 4 -3.55 0.25 -28.62
N CYS A 5 -3.03 0.63 -27.45
CA CYS A 5 -1.88 -0.03 -26.83
C CYS A 5 -2.20 -1.47 -26.43
N TYR A 6 -3.29 -1.70 -25.69
CA TYR A 6 -3.57 -3.02 -25.11
C TYR A 6 -4.29 -3.96 -26.07
N TRP A 7 -5.32 -3.48 -26.75
CA TRP A 7 -6.12 -4.31 -27.66
C TRP A 7 -5.62 -4.21 -29.09
N GLY A 8 -5.35 -3.00 -29.56
CA GLY A 8 -4.90 -2.75 -30.94
C GLY A 8 -3.60 -3.47 -31.28
N THR A 9 -2.56 -3.38 -30.43
CA THR A 9 -1.27 -4.02 -30.73
C THR A 9 -1.32 -5.54 -30.62
N ALA A 10 -2.08 -6.10 -29.67
CA ALA A 10 -2.25 -7.53 -29.52
C ALA A 10 -3.00 -8.12 -30.72
N LEU A 11 -4.10 -7.48 -31.13
CA LEU A 11 -4.85 -7.87 -32.33
C LEU A 11 -4.03 -7.71 -33.60
N PHE A 12 -3.25 -6.63 -33.73
CA PHE A 12 -2.34 -6.44 -34.86
C PHE A 12 -1.29 -7.55 -34.94
N GLY A 13 -0.62 -7.87 -33.83
CA GLY A 13 0.37 -8.95 -33.80
C GLY A 13 -0.25 -10.32 -34.09
N ALA A 14 -1.43 -10.62 -33.54
CA ALA A 14 -2.18 -11.83 -33.86
C ALA A 14 -2.55 -11.91 -35.35
N TYR A 15 -2.97 -10.80 -35.95
CA TYR A 15 -3.24 -10.70 -37.39
C TYR A 15 -1.98 -10.97 -38.22
N VAL A 16 -0.83 -10.35 -37.86
CA VAL A 16 0.45 -10.57 -38.55
C VAL A 16 0.91 -12.03 -38.44
N ILE A 17 0.77 -12.65 -37.27
CA ILE A 17 1.08 -14.08 -37.11
C ILE A 17 0.12 -14.94 -37.94
N GLY A 18 -1.19 -14.64 -37.94
CA GLY A 18 -2.17 -15.33 -38.77
C GLY A 18 -1.84 -15.27 -40.26
N MET A 19 -1.46 -14.09 -40.76
CA MET A 19 -0.94 -13.91 -42.12
C MET A 19 0.30 -14.77 -42.35
N THR A 20 1.26 -14.75 -41.42
CA THR A 20 2.50 -15.53 -41.50
C THR A 20 2.21 -17.03 -41.61
N VAL A 21 1.30 -17.56 -40.79
CA VAL A 21 0.88 -18.97 -40.84
C VAL A 21 0.17 -19.29 -42.15
N SER A 22 -0.68 -18.39 -42.66
CA SER A 22 -1.36 -18.57 -43.95
C SER A 22 -0.39 -18.64 -45.13
N LEU A 23 0.78 -18.01 -45.00
CA LEU A 23 1.83 -18.08 -46.01
C LEU A 23 2.54 -19.44 -46.00
N ILE A 24 2.66 -20.08 -44.85
CA ILE A 24 3.31 -21.39 -44.67
C ILE A 24 2.34 -22.53 -45.01
N SER A 25 1.10 -22.44 -44.56
CA SER A 25 0.10 -23.51 -44.68
C SER A 25 -1.16 -23.03 -45.39
N SER A 26 -1.58 -23.77 -46.42
CA SER A 26 -2.86 -23.55 -47.12
C SER A 26 -4.06 -24.10 -46.33
N THR A 27 -3.82 -24.88 -45.27
CA THR A 27 -4.89 -25.55 -44.51
C THR A 27 -5.49 -24.58 -43.50
N ARG A 28 -6.76 -24.18 -43.71
CA ARG A 28 -7.50 -23.26 -42.85
C ARG A 28 -7.52 -23.68 -41.37
N TRP A 29 -7.60 -24.97 -41.08
CA TRP A 29 -7.58 -25.49 -39.70
C TRP A 29 -6.28 -25.18 -38.96
N ILE A 30 -5.13 -25.30 -39.62
CA ILE A 30 -3.82 -24.96 -39.01
C ILE A 30 -3.77 -23.47 -38.69
N GLN A 31 -4.30 -22.63 -39.58
CA GLN A 31 -4.37 -21.17 -39.36
C GLN A 31 -5.23 -20.82 -38.15
N ILE A 32 -6.41 -21.46 -38.02
CA ILE A 32 -7.32 -21.26 -36.88
C ILE A 32 -6.65 -21.72 -35.57
N VAL A 33 -6.08 -22.93 -35.55
CA VAL A 33 -5.44 -23.49 -34.35
C VAL A 33 -4.27 -22.63 -33.89
N VAL A 34 -3.38 -22.24 -34.80
CA VAL A 34 -2.24 -21.38 -34.43
C VAL A 34 -2.72 -19.98 -34.01
N GLY A 35 -3.73 -19.44 -34.67
CA GLY A 35 -4.36 -18.18 -34.27
C GLY A 35 -4.92 -18.24 -32.84
N ILE A 36 -5.62 -19.33 -32.48
CA ILE A 36 -6.13 -19.55 -31.12
C ILE A 36 -5.00 -19.70 -30.12
N ILE A 37 -3.94 -20.45 -30.44
CA ILE A 37 -2.77 -20.61 -29.55
C ILE A 37 -2.10 -19.26 -29.29
N VAL A 38 -1.87 -18.46 -30.34
CA VAL A 38 -1.24 -17.14 -30.22
C VAL A 38 -2.14 -16.18 -29.44
N TRP A 39 -3.45 -16.19 -29.72
CA TRP A 39 -4.41 -15.40 -28.97
C TRP A 39 -4.38 -15.79 -27.50
N PHE A 40 -4.49 -17.09 -27.19
CA PHE A 40 -4.40 -17.62 -25.84
C PHE A 40 -3.10 -17.18 -25.15
N LEU A 41 -1.94 -17.37 -25.81
CA LEU A 41 -0.61 -16.93 -25.32
C LEU A 41 -0.52 -15.42 -25.06
N SER A 42 -1.26 -14.61 -25.82
CA SER A 42 -1.29 -13.15 -25.69
C SER A 42 -2.24 -12.64 -24.60
N THR A 43 -3.14 -13.50 -24.12
CA THR A 43 -4.20 -13.16 -23.17
C THR A 43 -3.80 -13.40 -21.71
N THR A 44 -4.59 -12.85 -20.80
CA THR A 44 -4.42 -12.90 -19.34
C THR A 44 -4.52 -14.33 -18.80
N PHE A 45 -5.19 -15.24 -19.51
CA PHE A 45 -5.38 -16.64 -19.11
C PHE A 45 -4.07 -17.37 -18.83
N ILE A 46 -3.01 -17.04 -19.58
CA ILE A 46 -1.68 -17.61 -19.35
C ILE A 46 -1.12 -17.21 -18.00
N SER A 47 -1.34 -15.98 -17.56
CA SER A 47 -0.79 -15.51 -16.29
C SER A 47 -1.37 -16.30 -15.10
N GLY A 48 -2.68 -16.59 -15.14
CA GLY A 48 -3.34 -17.45 -14.15
C GLY A 48 -2.88 -18.90 -14.24
N TRP A 49 -2.76 -19.44 -15.47
CA TRP A 49 -2.27 -20.80 -15.69
C TRP A 49 -0.83 -20.98 -15.19
N VAL A 50 0.08 -20.09 -15.58
CA VAL A 50 1.52 -20.13 -15.21
C VAL A 50 1.73 -20.06 -13.69
N LYS A 51 0.90 -19.30 -12.96
CA LYS A 51 0.97 -19.24 -11.49
C LYS A 51 0.67 -20.60 -10.82
N GLY A 52 -0.18 -21.43 -11.42
CA GLY A 52 -0.62 -22.70 -10.85
C GLY A 52 0.29 -23.90 -11.10
N TYR A 53 1.34 -23.77 -11.92
CA TYR A 53 2.23 -24.89 -12.27
C TYR A 53 3.70 -24.64 -11.91
N GLU A 54 4.36 -25.71 -11.47
CA GLU A 54 5.81 -25.76 -11.25
C GLU A 54 6.57 -25.92 -12.58
N ILE A 55 6.67 -24.84 -13.34
CA ILE A 55 7.54 -24.76 -14.52
C ILE A 55 8.78 -23.88 -14.23
N PRO A 56 9.91 -24.08 -14.94
CA PRO A 56 11.12 -23.29 -14.70
C PRO A 56 10.90 -21.78 -14.87
N GLU A 57 11.56 -20.97 -14.02
CA GLU A 57 11.31 -19.53 -13.93
C GLU A 57 11.55 -18.77 -15.25
N PHE A 58 12.52 -19.23 -16.05
CA PHE A 58 12.77 -18.66 -17.38
C PHE A 58 11.60 -18.90 -18.35
N VAL A 59 10.90 -20.04 -18.22
CA VAL A 59 9.70 -20.36 -19.01
C VAL A 59 8.55 -19.48 -18.54
N LYS A 60 8.37 -19.33 -17.22
CA LYS A 60 7.35 -18.42 -16.65
C LYS A 60 7.52 -16.99 -17.14
N THR A 61 8.75 -16.47 -17.03
CA THR A 61 9.12 -15.13 -17.50
C THR A 61 8.88 -14.97 -19.00
N GLY A 62 9.26 -15.98 -19.80
CA GLY A 62 9.02 -15.98 -21.24
C GLY A 62 7.54 -15.98 -21.61
N LEU A 63 6.73 -16.83 -20.98
CA LEU A 63 5.27 -16.88 -21.19
C LEU A 63 4.59 -15.58 -20.75
N ASN A 64 5.02 -15.01 -19.62
CA ASN A 64 4.56 -13.71 -19.14
C ASN A 64 4.86 -12.55 -20.11
N TRP A 65 6.00 -12.61 -20.81
CA TRP A 65 6.33 -11.61 -21.81
C TRP A 65 5.37 -11.63 -23.01
N PHE A 66 4.83 -12.82 -23.33
CA PHE A 66 3.78 -12.96 -24.34
C PHE A 66 2.44 -12.39 -23.89
N VAL A 67 2.14 -12.34 -22.59
CA VAL A 67 0.92 -11.69 -22.08
C VAL A 67 0.97 -10.19 -22.39
N ARG A 68 0.12 -9.76 -23.33
CA ARG A 68 0.05 -8.37 -23.85
C ARG A 68 -1.11 -7.59 -23.25
N THR A 69 -2.10 -8.35 -22.82
CA THR A 69 -3.24 -7.89 -22.05
C THR A 69 -2.83 -7.76 -20.58
N GLU A 70 -3.71 -7.20 -19.77
CA GLU A 70 -3.38 -6.86 -18.40
C GLU A 70 -3.51 -8.05 -17.48
N ARG A 71 -2.58 -8.20 -16.53
CA ARG A 71 -2.56 -9.36 -15.64
C ARG A 71 -3.81 -9.46 -14.77
N GLU A 72 -4.36 -8.31 -14.39
CA GLU A 72 -5.64 -8.18 -13.69
C GLU A 72 -6.36 -6.95 -14.25
N MET A 73 -7.63 -7.10 -14.61
CA MET A 73 -8.48 -5.98 -15.05
C MET A 73 -8.57 -4.87 -13.99
N ASN A 74 -8.38 -5.23 -12.72
CA ASN A 74 -8.45 -4.34 -11.57
C ASN A 74 -7.20 -3.47 -11.38
N VAL A 75 -6.08 -3.79 -12.04
CA VAL A 75 -4.80 -3.05 -11.94
C VAL A 75 -4.69 -1.96 -13.03
N MET A 76 -5.66 -1.92 -13.97
CA MET A 76 -5.68 -1.03 -15.13
C MET A 76 -5.79 0.46 -14.78
N LEU A 77 -6.74 0.73 -13.89
CA LEU A 77 -7.04 2.06 -13.39
C LEU A 77 -6.61 2.03 -11.94
N ASN A 78 -5.32 2.25 -11.72
CA ASN A 78 -4.87 2.58 -10.39
C ASN A 78 -5.27 4.04 -10.18
N GLU A 79 -6.25 4.32 -9.34
CA GLU A 79 -6.82 5.66 -9.24
C GLU A 79 -5.80 6.68 -8.69
N PHE A 80 -4.71 6.22 -8.06
CA PHE A 80 -3.57 7.08 -7.76
C PHE A 80 -2.74 7.45 -9.01
N THR A 81 -2.41 6.48 -9.87
CA THR A 81 -1.52 6.72 -11.04
C THR A 81 -2.25 6.93 -12.37
N GLY A 82 -3.57 6.75 -12.40
CA GLY A 82 -4.38 6.62 -13.60
C GLY A 82 -4.04 5.36 -14.40
N ILE A 83 -4.08 5.49 -15.73
CA ILE A 83 -3.67 4.42 -16.65
C ILE A 83 -2.14 4.30 -16.61
N LEU A 84 -1.63 3.16 -16.16
CA LEU A 84 -0.20 2.91 -16.07
C LEU A 84 0.44 2.85 -17.47
N ILE A 85 1.03 3.96 -17.92
CA ILE A 85 1.81 4.02 -19.16
C ILE A 85 3.29 4.06 -18.78
N SER A 86 3.85 2.87 -18.57
CA SER A 86 5.28 2.69 -18.28
C SER A 86 6.10 2.56 -19.56
N SER A 87 7.39 2.86 -19.44
CA SER A 87 8.34 2.67 -20.56
C SER A 87 8.48 1.20 -20.94
N PHE A 88 8.37 0.28 -19.98
CA PHE A 88 8.46 -1.15 -20.24
C PHE A 88 7.23 -1.70 -20.97
N ILE A 89 6.01 -1.20 -20.68
CA ILE A 89 4.79 -1.61 -21.39
C ILE A 89 4.91 -1.22 -22.86
N ILE A 90 5.33 0.01 -23.14
CA ILE A 90 5.56 0.47 -24.52
C ILE A 90 6.64 -0.38 -25.20
N SER A 91 7.77 -0.60 -24.53
CA SER A 91 8.88 -1.42 -25.06
C SER A 91 8.43 -2.86 -25.32
N LYS A 92 7.59 -3.42 -24.45
CA LYS A 92 6.93 -4.71 -24.61
C LYS A 92 6.08 -4.71 -25.86
N HIS A 93 5.18 -3.74 -26.03
CA HIS A 93 4.36 -3.55 -27.25
C HIS A 93 5.20 -3.51 -28.53
N VAL A 94 6.22 -2.66 -28.56
CA VAL A 94 7.14 -2.51 -29.70
C VAL A 94 7.90 -3.80 -29.99
N SER A 95 8.48 -4.46 -28.99
CA SER A 95 9.30 -5.65 -29.20
C SER A 95 8.51 -6.81 -29.82
N PHE A 96 7.25 -7.01 -29.45
CA PHE A 96 6.41 -8.03 -30.10
C PHE A 96 6.00 -7.67 -31.53
N ILE A 97 5.73 -6.39 -31.81
CA ILE A 97 5.46 -5.96 -33.18
C ILE A 97 6.69 -6.25 -34.04
N LEU A 98 7.89 -5.91 -33.55
CA LEU A 98 9.14 -6.23 -34.23
C LEU A 98 9.33 -7.75 -34.39
N PHE A 99 9.05 -8.55 -33.36
CA PHE A 99 9.10 -10.01 -33.41
C PHE A 99 8.16 -10.59 -34.48
N THR A 100 6.90 -10.18 -34.49
CA THR A 100 5.88 -10.67 -35.44
C THR A 100 6.18 -10.24 -36.87
N LEU A 101 6.65 -9.01 -37.08
CA LEU A 101 7.11 -8.56 -38.40
C LEU A 101 8.35 -9.33 -38.86
N CYS A 102 9.32 -9.57 -37.98
CA CYS A 102 10.51 -10.38 -38.31
C CYS A 102 10.12 -11.77 -38.81
N LEU A 103 9.17 -12.44 -38.14
CA LEU A 103 8.64 -13.74 -38.57
C LEU A 103 7.99 -13.65 -39.95
N LEU A 104 7.17 -12.63 -40.20
CA LEU A 104 6.53 -12.41 -41.50
C LEU A 104 7.57 -12.25 -42.62
N PHE A 105 8.56 -11.38 -42.44
CA PHE A 105 9.61 -11.14 -43.43
C PHE A 105 10.45 -12.38 -43.71
N LEU A 106 10.79 -13.15 -42.67
CA LEU A 106 11.54 -14.40 -42.81
C LEU A 106 10.74 -15.44 -43.61
N VAL A 107 9.44 -15.57 -43.35
CA VAL A 107 8.55 -16.49 -44.07
C VAL A 107 8.37 -16.06 -45.53
N VAL A 108 8.17 -14.77 -45.81
CA VAL A 108 8.08 -14.24 -47.18
C VAL A 108 9.37 -14.52 -47.96
N ALA A 109 10.54 -14.38 -47.33
CA ALA A 109 11.82 -14.65 -47.95
C ALA A 109 12.09 -16.14 -48.25
N VAL A 110 11.56 -17.03 -47.41
CA VAL A 110 11.70 -18.49 -47.55
C VAL A 110 10.65 -19.07 -48.51
N LYS A 111 9.49 -18.41 -48.66
CA LYS A 111 8.38 -18.89 -49.50
C LYS A 111 8.80 -19.01 -50.98
N ASN A 112 8.33 -20.11 -51.57
CA ASN A 112 8.67 -20.70 -52.87
C ASN A 112 9.32 -19.74 -53.91
N PRO A 113 10.55 -20.04 -54.41
CA PRO A 113 11.31 -19.18 -55.34
C PRO A 113 10.60 -18.86 -56.66
N ARG A 114 9.49 -19.54 -56.97
CA ARG A 114 8.64 -19.24 -58.13
C ARG A 114 7.94 -17.88 -58.06
N TYR A 115 7.76 -17.30 -56.87
CA TYR A 115 7.00 -16.05 -56.70
C TYR A 115 7.88 -14.80 -56.50
N TYR A 116 9.15 -14.98 -56.09
CA TYR A 116 10.03 -13.86 -55.77
C TYR A 116 11.40 -14.01 -56.42
N SER A 117 11.85 -12.95 -57.09
CA SER A 117 13.21 -12.87 -57.62
C SER A 117 14.26 -12.97 -56.50
N THR A 118 15.47 -13.45 -56.83
CA THR A 118 16.59 -13.53 -55.88
C THR A 118 16.87 -12.17 -55.21
N GLY A 119 16.76 -11.06 -55.96
CA GLY A 119 16.94 -9.72 -55.43
C GLY A 119 15.85 -9.32 -54.41
N SER A 120 14.59 -9.69 -54.64
CA SER A 120 13.51 -9.44 -53.69
C SER A 120 13.69 -10.24 -52.40
N ARG A 121 14.15 -11.50 -52.49
CA ARG A 121 14.42 -12.34 -51.32
C ARG A 121 15.51 -11.75 -50.43
N ILE A 122 16.60 -11.27 -51.03
CA ILE A 122 17.67 -10.58 -50.29
C ILE A 122 17.11 -9.34 -49.57
N LYS A 123 16.28 -8.52 -50.24
CA LYS A 123 15.65 -7.35 -49.60
C LYS A 123 14.81 -7.74 -48.38
N TYR A 124 14.01 -8.79 -48.46
CA TYR A 124 13.20 -9.27 -47.33
C TYR A 124 14.04 -9.87 -46.20
N LEU A 125 15.12 -10.60 -46.52
CA LEU A 125 16.07 -11.10 -45.51
C LEU A 125 16.79 -9.94 -44.81
N SER A 126 17.26 -8.95 -45.56
CA SER A 126 17.89 -7.75 -45.00
C SER A 126 16.92 -6.97 -44.12
N ALA A 127 15.67 -6.79 -44.54
CA ALA A 127 14.64 -6.14 -43.72
C ALA A 127 14.35 -6.94 -42.44
N GLY A 128 14.18 -8.25 -42.54
CA GLY A 128 13.99 -9.14 -41.38
C GLY A 128 15.17 -9.07 -40.41
N PHE A 129 16.40 -9.03 -40.91
CA PHE A 129 17.61 -8.90 -40.08
C PHE A 129 17.69 -7.55 -39.38
N ILE A 130 17.37 -6.44 -40.05
CA ILE A 130 17.33 -5.11 -39.43
C ILE A 130 16.27 -5.08 -38.31
N ILE A 131 15.07 -5.62 -38.59
CA ILE A 131 13.99 -5.69 -37.60
C ILE A 131 14.41 -6.56 -36.41
N LEU A 132 15.12 -7.67 -36.65
CA LEU A 132 15.66 -8.53 -35.60
C LEU A 132 16.69 -7.80 -34.72
N LEU A 133 17.56 -6.99 -35.31
CA LEU A 133 18.48 -6.14 -34.54
C LEU A 133 17.72 -5.12 -33.68
N CYS A 134 16.72 -4.44 -34.25
CA CYS A 134 15.85 -3.55 -33.48
C CYS A 134 15.13 -4.28 -32.34
N PHE A 135 14.67 -5.51 -32.58
CA PHE A 135 14.04 -6.34 -31.56
C PHE A 135 15.00 -6.59 -30.40
N PHE A 136 16.25 -7.01 -30.66
CA PHE A 136 17.24 -7.24 -29.61
C PHE A 136 17.66 -5.98 -28.85
N LEU A 137 17.57 -4.79 -29.47
CA LEU A 137 17.80 -3.53 -28.78
C LEU A 137 16.66 -3.16 -27.81
N VAL A 138 15.41 -3.46 -28.18
CA VAL A 138 14.22 -3.11 -27.35
C VAL A 138 13.91 -4.18 -26.31
N LEU A 139 14.27 -5.44 -26.56
CA LEU A 139 13.93 -6.59 -25.72
C LEU A 139 14.33 -6.42 -24.24
N PRO A 140 15.55 -5.94 -23.88
CA PRO A 140 15.93 -5.75 -22.48
C PRO A 140 15.02 -4.78 -21.73
N HIS A 141 14.49 -3.77 -22.41
CA HIS A 141 13.58 -2.78 -21.84
C HIS A 141 12.13 -3.26 -21.76
N SER A 142 11.80 -4.42 -22.34
CA SER A 142 10.44 -4.96 -22.34
C SER A 142 10.09 -5.87 -21.15
N PHE A 143 11.05 -6.14 -20.27
CA PHE A 143 10.84 -6.90 -19.06
C PHE A 143 10.76 -5.97 -17.85
N SER A 144 9.69 -6.10 -17.06
CA SER A 144 9.54 -5.44 -15.76
C SER A 144 9.87 -6.39 -14.60
N VAL A 145 10.01 -5.83 -13.39
CA VAL A 145 10.06 -6.65 -12.16
C VAL A 145 8.80 -7.52 -12.03
N LEU A 146 7.63 -6.98 -12.36
CA LEU A 146 6.37 -7.72 -12.34
C LEU A 146 6.43 -8.95 -13.27
N ASP A 147 7.06 -8.84 -14.44
CA ASP A 147 7.23 -9.98 -15.34
C ASP A 147 8.06 -11.11 -14.77
N LYS A 148 9.09 -10.76 -14.00
CA LYS A 148 10.00 -11.72 -13.34
C LYS A 148 9.39 -12.35 -12.09
N THR A 149 8.62 -11.58 -11.33
CA THR A 149 8.06 -12.05 -10.04
C THR A 149 6.67 -12.63 -10.17
N LEU A 150 6.08 -12.58 -11.36
CA LEU A 150 4.69 -12.99 -11.63
C LEU A 150 3.66 -12.22 -10.78
N ALA A 151 4.07 -11.12 -10.14
CA ALA A 151 3.17 -10.26 -9.39
C ALA A 151 2.15 -9.62 -10.34
N SER A 152 0.91 -9.47 -9.86
CA SER A 152 -0.14 -8.81 -10.62
C SER A 152 -0.11 -7.29 -10.50
N SER A 153 0.40 -6.76 -9.39
CA SER A 153 0.58 -5.34 -9.13
C SER A 153 1.86 -5.10 -8.33
N TYR A 154 2.33 -3.84 -8.32
CA TYR A 154 3.44 -3.44 -7.44
C TYR A 154 3.07 -3.62 -5.95
N VAL A 155 1.82 -3.39 -5.57
CA VAL A 155 1.34 -3.60 -4.20
C VAL A 155 1.50 -5.08 -3.81
N ASN A 156 1.00 -6.00 -4.63
CA ASN A 156 1.12 -7.43 -4.38
C ASN A 156 2.58 -7.89 -4.38
N LEU A 157 3.43 -7.29 -5.22
CA LEU A 157 4.86 -7.54 -5.17
C LEU A 157 5.42 -7.18 -3.79
N ARG A 158 5.18 -5.96 -3.31
CA ARG A 158 5.70 -5.49 -2.02
C ARG A 158 5.14 -6.26 -0.84
N ILE A 159 3.85 -6.62 -0.84
CA ILE A 159 3.28 -7.48 0.20
C ILE A 159 4.03 -8.82 0.26
N ASN A 160 4.31 -9.43 -0.90
CA ASN A 160 5.02 -10.72 -0.94
C ASN A 160 6.50 -10.60 -0.53
N GLU A 161 7.12 -9.44 -0.70
CA GLU A 161 8.49 -9.15 -0.24
C GLU A 161 8.51 -8.88 1.28
N ASP A 162 7.56 -8.09 1.78
CA ASP A 162 7.44 -7.68 3.18
C ASP A 162 7.00 -8.82 4.10
N ARG A 163 6.06 -9.66 3.65
CA ARG A 163 5.46 -10.72 4.47
C ARG A 163 6.49 -11.64 5.13
N PRO A 164 7.41 -12.30 4.41
CA PRO A 164 8.37 -13.22 5.04
C PRO A 164 9.29 -12.52 6.05
N PHE A 165 9.56 -11.22 5.88
CA PHE A 165 10.35 -10.43 6.82
C PHE A 165 9.56 -10.16 8.12
N TYR A 166 8.29 -9.77 8.00
CA TYR A 166 7.45 -9.45 9.15
C TYR A 166 6.75 -10.64 9.81
N GLU A 167 6.72 -11.82 9.16
CA GLU A 167 6.25 -13.08 9.76
C GLU A 167 7.09 -13.49 10.98
N GLN A 168 8.38 -13.14 10.99
CA GLN A 168 9.31 -13.45 12.08
C GLN A 168 9.38 -12.34 13.15
N SER A 169 8.69 -11.22 12.91
CA SER A 169 8.76 -10.06 13.78
C SER A 169 7.88 -10.25 15.01
N ILE A 170 8.53 -10.43 16.17
CA ILE A 170 7.86 -10.30 17.46
C ILE A 170 7.64 -8.80 17.67
N VAL A 171 6.37 -8.38 17.81
CA VAL A 171 6.06 -7.00 18.16
C VAL A 171 6.63 -6.74 19.55
N THR A 172 7.76 -6.05 19.58
CA THR A 172 8.40 -5.64 20.83
C THR A 172 7.74 -4.34 21.25
N GLU A 173 7.26 -4.25 22.50
CA GLU A 173 6.74 -3.00 23.05
C GLU A 173 7.70 -1.84 22.72
N LYS A 174 7.16 -0.75 22.17
CA LYS A 174 7.90 0.38 21.62
C LYS A 174 9.08 0.75 22.53
N GLN A 175 10.31 0.41 22.14
CA GLN A 175 11.50 1.02 22.70
C GLN A 175 11.68 2.40 22.06
N PHE A 176 10.85 3.35 22.50
CA PHE A 176 11.15 4.76 22.37
C PHE A 176 12.45 5.02 23.13
N ASN A 177 13.58 4.94 22.45
CA ASN A 177 14.80 5.49 22.99
C ASN A 177 14.63 7.02 22.91
N GLN A 178 13.99 7.60 23.94
CA GLN A 178 13.70 9.04 24.08
C GLN A 178 14.97 9.91 24.11
N GLU A 179 16.14 9.28 24.07
CA GLU A 179 17.46 9.89 24.11
C GLU A 179 17.81 10.71 22.87
N LEU A 180 17.08 10.56 21.76
CA LEU A 180 17.35 11.25 20.50
C LEU A 180 16.08 11.88 19.91
N ILE A 181 16.11 13.20 19.72
CA ILE A 181 15.04 13.98 19.10
C ILE A 181 15.56 14.55 17.78
N ALA A 182 14.78 14.41 16.71
CA ALA A 182 15.05 15.10 15.45
C ALA A 182 14.26 16.40 15.39
N ASN A 183 14.97 17.52 15.33
CA ASN A 183 14.38 18.86 15.33
C ASN A 183 14.09 19.35 13.92
N ARG A 184 14.92 18.95 12.95
CA ARG A 184 14.80 19.40 11.57
C ARG A 184 15.31 18.36 10.57
N TYR A 185 14.65 18.31 9.42
CA TYR A 185 15.01 17.51 8.26
C TYR A 185 15.11 18.41 7.01
N ASP A 186 16.26 18.38 6.35
CA ASP A 186 16.43 18.91 4.99
C ASP A 186 16.65 17.74 4.02
N ILE A 187 15.66 17.43 3.17
CA ILE A 187 15.64 16.26 2.29
C ILE A 187 15.63 16.68 0.83
N ARG A 188 16.58 16.15 0.06
CA ARG A 188 16.61 16.29 -1.41
C ARG A 188 16.50 14.93 -2.06
N LEU A 189 15.42 14.68 -2.79
CA LEU A 189 15.15 13.38 -3.39
C LEU A 189 15.05 13.41 -4.93
N LYS A 190 15.30 12.26 -5.53
CA LYS A 190 15.16 11.98 -6.97
C LYS A 190 14.44 10.66 -7.15
N HIS A 191 13.47 10.66 -8.06
CA HIS A 191 12.77 9.44 -8.49
C HIS A 191 13.42 8.88 -9.75
N LYS A 192 13.82 7.59 -9.72
CA LYS A 192 14.54 6.93 -10.81
C LYS A 192 14.01 5.52 -11.05
N GLY A 193 13.04 5.39 -11.94
CA GLY A 193 12.39 4.10 -12.16
C GLY A 193 11.75 3.66 -10.85
N GLU A 194 12.03 2.45 -10.38
CA GLU A 194 11.40 1.90 -9.17
C GLU A 194 12.12 2.30 -7.87
N THR A 195 13.09 3.22 -7.91
CA THR A 195 13.86 3.66 -6.74
C THR A 195 13.68 5.15 -6.43
N ILE A 196 13.84 5.48 -5.15
CA ILE A 196 14.06 6.84 -4.65
C ILE A 196 15.50 6.92 -4.15
N ASP A 197 16.22 7.92 -4.68
CA ASP A 197 17.56 8.27 -4.23
C ASP A 197 17.46 9.61 -3.49
N TYR A 198 17.92 9.70 -2.25
CA TYR A 198 17.88 10.96 -1.50
C TYR A 198 19.11 11.21 -0.64
N GLU A 199 19.33 12.49 -0.35
CA GLU A 199 20.20 12.96 0.72
C GLU A 199 19.34 13.66 1.76
N ALA A 200 19.46 13.24 3.02
CA ALA A 200 18.76 13.85 4.15
C ALA A 200 19.80 14.39 5.14
N THR A 201 19.63 15.65 5.55
CA THR A 201 20.35 16.26 6.67
C THR A 201 19.38 16.39 7.84
N ILE A 202 19.77 15.90 9.00
CA ILE A 202 18.94 15.79 10.19
C ILE A 202 19.66 16.49 11.33
N ASP A 203 19.02 17.50 11.90
CA ASP A 203 19.50 18.16 13.11
C ASP A 203 18.94 17.43 14.33
N LEU A 204 19.84 16.86 15.12
CA LEU A 204 19.54 15.96 16.24
C LEU A 204 19.93 16.61 17.57
N GLU A 205 19.08 16.36 18.56
CA GLU A 205 19.29 16.73 19.95
C GLU A 205 19.22 15.48 20.82
N THR A 206 20.11 15.39 21.82
CA THR A 206 20.05 14.30 22.79
C THR A 206 19.46 14.78 24.10
N THR A 207 18.52 14.02 24.65
CA THR A 207 17.92 14.30 25.97
C THR A 207 18.69 13.63 27.11
N SER A 208 19.63 12.74 26.78
CA SER A 208 20.45 12.05 27.77
C SER A 208 21.60 12.93 28.28
N GLU A 209 21.83 12.93 29.59
CA GLU A 209 23.01 13.56 30.19
C GLU A 209 24.33 12.90 29.73
N LYS A 210 24.26 11.66 29.24
CA LYS A 210 25.39 10.94 28.63
C LYS A 210 25.14 10.74 27.15
N GLU A 211 25.93 11.42 26.32
CA GLU A 211 25.86 11.22 24.87
C GLU A 211 26.17 9.75 24.51
N PRO A 212 25.31 9.06 23.75
CA PRO A 212 25.48 7.65 23.44
C PRO A 212 26.64 7.41 22.46
N ASP A 213 27.24 6.22 22.51
CA ASP A 213 28.33 5.82 21.59
C ASP A 213 27.83 5.60 20.15
N ALA A 214 26.54 5.35 19.99
CA ALA A 214 25.89 5.22 18.69
C ALA A 214 24.46 5.76 18.72
N TYR A 215 24.00 6.26 17.58
CA TYR A 215 22.64 6.72 17.36
C TYR A 215 21.85 5.65 16.62
N VAL A 216 20.68 5.31 17.15
CA VAL A 216 19.79 4.29 16.59
C VAL A 216 18.62 4.96 15.88
N PHE A 217 18.32 4.49 14.68
CA PHE A 217 17.21 4.92 13.85
C PHE A 217 16.44 3.70 13.33
N THR A 218 15.19 3.94 12.98
CA THR A 218 14.38 3.05 12.16
C THR A 218 14.38 3.57 10.73
N LEU A 219 14.75 2.70 9.80
CA LEU A 219 14.70 2.96 8.35
C LEU A 219 14.27 1.65 7.69
N TYR A 220 13.15 1.70 6.97
CA TYR A 220 12.61 0.51 6.30
C TYR A 220 13.67 -0.19 5.44
N HIS A 221 13.78 -1.51 5.59
CA HIS A 221 14.85 -2.33 5.00
C HIS A 221 14.96 -2.26 3.46
N GLY A 222 13.92 -1.84 2.75
CA GLY A 222 14.00 -1.56 1.31
C GLY A 222 14.79 -0.29 0.94
N PHE A 223 15.14 0.55 1.93
CA PHE A 223 15.98 1.73 1.79
C PHE A 223 17.38 1.49 2.35
N GLU A 224 18.38 1.43 1.47
CA GLU A 224 19.76 1.15 1.84
C GLU A 224 20.54 2.45 2.04
N VAL A 225 21.26 2.54 3.16
CA VAL A 225 22.21 3.61 3.40
C VAL A 225 23.44 3.41 2.51
N LEU A 226 23.85 4.46 1.80
CA LEU A 226 25.06 4.47 0.96
C LEU A 226 26.21 5.17 1.67
N LYS A 227 25.90 6.20 2.46
CA LYS A 227 26.87 7.03 3.15
C LYS A 227 26.23 7.71 4.34
N ALA A 228 26.95 7.79 5.46
CA ALA A 228 26.57 8.60 6.61
C ALA A 228 27.74 9.49 7.03
N THR A 229 27.43 10.73 7.41
CA THR A 229 28.39 11.67 7.99
C THR A 229 27.75 12.39 9.17
N ILE A 230 28.51 12.62 10.25
CA ILE A 230 28.08 13.47 11.36
C ILE A 230 28.97 14.71 11.38
N ASN A 231 28.35 15.89 11.30
CA ASN A 231 29.06 17.18 11.26
C ASN A 231 30.20 17.17 10.22
N ASP A 232 29.90 16.69 9.01
CA ASP A 232 30.78 16.48 7.85
C ASP A 232 31.91 15.44 8.00
N GLU A 233 32.00 14.74 9.14
CA GLU A 233 32.92 13.61 9.31
C GLU A 233 32.26 12.29 8.88
N VAL A 234 32.94 11.47 8.06
CA VAL A 234 32.44 10.16 7.67
C VAL A 234 32.42 9.24 8.88
N VAL A 235 31.27 8.62 9.13
CA VAL A 235 31.06 7.74 10.27
C VAL A 235 30.74 6.32 9.80
N ASN A 236 31.07 5.35 10.66
CA ASN A 236 30.65 3.98 10.45
C ASN A 236 29.17 3.83 10.75
N TRP A 237 28.49 3.00 9.98
CA TRP A 237 27.08 2.67 10.18
C TRP A 237 26.85 1.20 9.84
N SER A 238 25.78 0.64 10.39
CA SER A 238 25.32 -0.71 10.07
C SER A 238 23.80 -0.71 10.02
N GLN A 239 23.24 -1.41 9.04
CA GLN A 239 21.80 -1.62 8.92
C GLN A 239 21.52 -3.12 9.04
N ASN A 240 20.59 -3.48 9.92
CA ASN A 240 20.13 -4.86 10.08
C ASN A 240 18.60 -4.88 10.04
N GLY A 241 18.04 -5.23 8.88
CA GLY A 241 16.61 -5.08 8.64
C GLY A 241 16.20 -3.61 8.74
N ASP A 242 15.18 -3.34 9.55
CA ASP A 242 14.62 -2.00 9.74
C ASP A 242 15.42 -1.13 10.74
N GLU A 243 16.47 -1.67 11.37
CA GLU A 243 17.30 -0.99 12.37
C GLU A 243 18.59 -0.45 11.73
N LEU A 244 18.79 0.86 11.85
CA LEU A 244 19.99 1.58 11.43
C LEU A 244 20.76 2.09 12.65
N ILE A 245 22.03 1.73 12.76
CA ILE A 245 22.93 2.16 13.83
C ILE A 245 24.04 3.00 13.21
N VAL A 246 24.19 4.25 13.68
CA VAL A 246 25.22 5.19 13.23
C VAL A 246 26.19 5.45 14.38
N GLN A 247 27.46 5.11 14.20
CA GLN A 247 28.49 5.26 15.22
C GLN A 247 28.84 6.74 15.41
N LYS A 248 28.99 7.15 16.67
CA LYS A 248 29.41 8.52 16.98
C LYS A 248 30.88 8.74 16.63
N PRO A 249 31.25 9.88 16.02
CA PRO A 249 32.65 10.22 15.81
C PRO A 249 33.34 10.58 17.14
N SER A 250 34.62 10.24 17.29
CA SER A 250 35.37 10.48 18.53
C SER A 250 35.60 11.97 18.83
N SER A 251 35.31 12.86 17.88
CA SER A 251 35.84 14.23 17.82
C SER A 251 34.82 15.34 18.17
N LYS A 252 33.53 15.06 18.40
CA LYS A 252 32.51 16.11 18.59
C LYS A 252 31.46 15.81 19.67
N THR A 253 31.13 16.88 20.40
CA THR A 253 29.96 17.06 21.26
C THR A 253 28.97 18.00 20.57
N SER A 254 27.69 17.89 20.94
CA SER A 254 26.52 18.60 20.41
C SER A 254 26.74 20.07 19.93
N PRO A 255 26.00 20.56 18.90
CA PRO A 255 24.87 19.92 18.21
C PRO A 255 25.29 18.87 17.18
N ILE A 256 24.39 17.92 16.92
CA ILE A 256 24.63 16.78 16.03
C ILE A 256 23.86 17.01 14.73
N GLN A 257 24.58 17.16 13.62
CA GLN A 257 24.00 17.15 12.28
C GLN A 257 24.37 15.85 11.57
N LEU A 258 23.39 14.96 11.39
CA LEU A 258 23.54 13.74 10.62
C LEU A 258 23.18 14.01 9.17
N ARG A 259 24.09 13.74 8.23
CA ARG A 259 23.77 13.68 6.80
C ARG A 259 23.88 12.25 6.30
N ILE A 260 22.83 11.77 5.65
CA ILE A 260 22.75 10.42 5.12
C ILE A 260 22.38 10.43 3.65
N GLN A 261 22.98 9.54 2.88
CA GLN A 261 22.60 9.26 1.49
C GLN A 261 21.98 7.88 1.44
N VAL A 262 20.82 7.78 0.82
CA VAL A 262 20.00 6.56 0.80
C VAL A 262 19.50 6.32 -0.62
N SER A 263 19.40 5.05 -0.99
CA SER A 263 18.82 4.59 -2.24
C SER A 263 17.97 3.36 -1.96
N GLY A 264 16.77 3.30 -2.51
CA GLY A 264 15.96 2.10 -2.31
C GLY A 264 14.55 2.20 -2.85
N GLN A 265 13.77 1.19 -2.46
CA GLN A 265 12.38 1.01 -2.85
C GLN A 265 11.54 0.96 -1.58
N GLY A 266 10.34 1.54 -1.61
CA GLY A 266 9.43 1.44 -0.47
C GLY A 266 8.60 0.16 -0.49
N GLY A 267 8.05 -0.19 0.68
CA GLY A 267 7.17 -1.33 0.88
C GLY A 267 5.74 -1.10 0.39
N ALA A 268 4.81 -2.00 0.73
CA ALA A 268 3.44 -1.93 0.20
C ALA A 268 2.73 -0.62 0.61
N LYS A 269 3.00 -0.13 1.83
CA LYS A 269 2.46 1.13 2.36
C LYS A 269 3.09 2.40 1.77
N SER A 270 4.32 2.32 1.26
CA SER A 270 5.02 3.43 0.60
C SER A 270 5.47 3.04 -0.80
N LEU A 271 4.50 2.90 -1.70
CA LEU A 271 4.70 2.32 -3.01
C LEU A 271 5.56 3.21 -3.93
N VAL A 272 6.64 2.66 -4.49
CA VAL A 272 7.42 3.30 -5.56
C VAL A 272 7.30 2.48 -6.84
N THR A 273 6.85 3.12 -7.93
CA THR A 273 6.75 2.52 -9.27
C THR A 273 7.66 3.25 -10.24
N ASP A 274 7.72 2.80 -11.49
CA ASP A 274 8.58 3.39 -12.51
C ASP A 274 8.22 4.85 -12.91
N ASN A 275 7.00 5.29 -12.63
CA ASN A 275 6.46 6.57 -13.07
C ASN A 275 5.76 7.39 -11.96
N SER A 276 5.63 6.83 -10.76
CA SER A 276 4.94 7.44 -9.62
C SER A 276 5.57 6.98 -8.31
N PHE A 277 5.27 7.69 -7.22
CA PHE A 277 5.60 7.21 -5.88
C PHE A 277 4.58 7.74 -4.87
N TYR A 278 4.39 6.99 -3.80
CA TYR A 278 3.74 7.41 -2.57
C TYR A 278 4.66 7.04 -1.41
N LEU A 279 5.09 8.04 -0.66
CA LEU A 279 5.90 7.91 0.54
C LEU A 279 5.01 8.36 1.70
N ALA A 280 4.57 7.40 2.51
CA ALA A 280 3.57 7.63 3.55
C ALA A 280 4.15 8.42 4.73
N GLU A 281 3.30 9.22 5.37
CA GLU A 281 3.67 10.07 6.52
C GLU A 281 4.19 9.28 7.72
N ASP A 282 3.54 8.15 7.99
CA ASP A 282 3.74 7.32 9.17
C ASP A 282 4.57 6.06 8.88
N PHE A 283 5.36 6.09 7.80
CA PHE A 283 6.24 5.02 7.37
C PHE A 283 7.70 5.51 7.30
N PRO A 284 8.69 4.75 7.78
CA PRO A 284 10.05 5.25 7.94
C PRO A 284 10.85 5.06 6.63
N TRP A 285 10.42 5.73 5.57
CA TRP A 285 11.18 5.82 4.32
C TRP A 285 12.40 6.77 4.43
N TYR A 286 12.43 7.56 5.50
CA TYR A 286 13.57 8.34 5.99
C TYR A 286 13.93 7.92 7.42
N PRO A 287 15.15 8.20 7.92
CA PRO A 287 15.55 7.77 9.25
C PRO A 287 14.71 8.42 10.35
N ILE A 288 13.99 7.60 11.09
CA ILE A 288 13.21 7.98 12.28
C ILE A 288 14.03 7.66 13.53
N PRO A 289 14.25 8.59 14.48
CA PRO A 289 14.98 8.31 15.71
C PRO A 289 14.36 7.16 16.52
N GLY A 290 15.23 6.31 17.06
CA GLY A 290 14.86 5.17 17.89
C GLY A 290 14.56 3.90 17.08
N LYS A 291 14.37 2.79 17.79
CA LYS A 291 14.03 1.48 17.22
C LYS A 291 12.53 1.26 17.32
N GLN A 292 11.87 1.13 16.17
CA GLN A 292 10.42 0.96 16.08
C GLN A 292 10.08 -0.27 15.23
N THR A 293 9.06 -1.01 15.66
CA THR A 293 8.46 -2.05 14.82
C THR A 293 7.62 -1.39 13.73
N ILE A 294 7.96 -1.64 12.46
CA ILE A 294 7.26 -1.06 11.31
C ILE A 294 5.98 -1.82 10.99
N ALA A 295 6.01 -3.15 11.06
CA ALA A 295 4.87 -4.00 10.75
C ALA A 295 4.98 -5.37 11.43
N PHE A 296 3.88 -6.12 11.39
CA PHE A 296 3.81 -7.51 11.79
C PHE A 296 2.81 -8.26 10.93
N VAL A 297 2.91 -9.60 10.88
CA VAL A 297 1.88 -10.45 10.26
C VAL A 297 1.08 -11.12 11.38
N SER A 298 -0.23 -10.89 11.39
CA SER A 298 -1.15 -11.51 12.35
C SER A 298 -1.64 -12.86 11.83
N PRO A 299 -1.94 -13.86 12.68
CA PRO A 299 -2.63 -15.07 12.22
C PRO A 299 -3.99 -14.77 11.55
N TYR A 300 -4.60 -13.61 11.83
CA TYR A 300 -5.87 -13.19 11.25
C TYR A 300 -5.74 -12.48 9.89
N PHE A 301 -4.54 -12.00 9.57
CA PHE A 301 -4.31 -11.16 8.39
C PHE A 301 -3.16 -11.72 7.57
N PHE A 302 -3.42 -12.05 6.31
CA PHE A 302 -2.40 -12.59 5.41
C PHE A 302 -1.34 -11.56 4.98
N GLU A 303 -1.63 -10.27 5.13
CA GLU A 303 -0.76 -9.17 4.75
C GLU A 303 -0.16 -8.45 5.97
N PRO A 304 1.05 -7.87 5.83
CA PRO A 304 1.67 -7.07 6.90
C PRO A 304 0.74 -5.95 7.38
N GLN A 305 0.56 -5.88 8.69
CA GLN A 305 -0.13 -4.81 9.38
C GLN A 305 0.89 -3.76 9.80
N TYR A 306 0.91 -2.61 9.12
CA TYR A 306 1.87 -1.55 9.39
C TYR A 306 1.45 -0.70 10.59
N ILE A 307 2.40 -0.50 11.50
CA ILE A 307 2.28 0.36 12.66
C ILE A 307 2.75 1.76 12.28
N SER A 308 2.09 2.78 12.82
CA SER A 308 2.52 4.17 12.64
C SER A 308 3.88 4.42 13.29
N THR A 309 4.81 4.99 12.53
CA THR A 309 6.18 5.36 12.96
C THR A 309 6.40 6.88 13.02
N MET A 310 5.32 7.65 13.23
CA MET A 310 5.39 9.11 13.34
C MET A 310 6.32 9.55 14.47
N LEU A 311 6.92 10.74 14.29
CA LEU A 311 7.76 11.37 15.29
C LEU A 311 6.93 11.71 16.54
N PRO A 312 7.45 11.47 17.76
CA PRO A 312 6.78 11.88 18.99
C PRO A 312 6.55 13.40 19.09
N GLN A 313 7.43 14.19 18.48
CA GLN A 313 7.37 15.65 18.43
C GLN A 313 7.48 16.09 16.97
N ALA A 314 6.75 17.14 16.60
CA ALA A 314 6.80 17.68 15.24
C ALA A 314 8.19 18.27 14.94
N ALA A 315 8.76 17.89 13.80
CA ALA A 315 10.02 18.41 13.29
C ALA A 315 9.80 19.43 12.17
N GLU A 316 10.77 20.31 11.96
CA GLU A 316 10.80 21.19 10.78
C GLU A 316 11.26 20.41 9.55
N PHE A 317 10.47 20.39 8.49
CA PHE A 317 10.81 19.75 7.23
C PHE A 317 11.04 20.78 6.13
N ASN A 318 12.11 20.57 5.37
CA ASN A 318 12.37 21.26 4.11
C ASN A 318 12.72 20.21 3.05
N VAL A 319 11.90 20.12 2.01
CA VAL A 319 11.94 19.00 1.08
C VAL A 319 11.97 19.52 -0.34
N GLU A 320 12.87 18.99 -1.15
CA GLU A 320 13.00 19.32 -2.57
C GLU A 320 13.03 18.04 -3.42
N VAL A 321 12.13 17.95 -4.39
CA VAL A 321 12.17 16.89 -5.42
C VAL A 321 12.93 17.40 -6.63
N LEU A 322 14.15 16.90 -6.81
CA LEU A 322 15.11 17.40 -7.80
C LEU A 322 14.87 16.85 -9.20
N SER A 323 14.36 15.62 -9.31
CA SER A 323 13.97 15.06 -10.60
C SER A 323 12.75 15.83 -11.11
N SER A 324 12.76 16.36 -12.34
CA SER A 324 11.54 16.85 -13.00
C SER A 324 10.55 15.69 -13.07
N PRO A 325 9.61 15.59 -12.12
CA PRO A 325 8.71 14.47 -12.10
C PRO A 325 7.83 14.62 -13.33
N ARG A 326 7.50 13.51 -14.00
CA ARG A 326 6.56 13.56 -15.12
C ARG A 326 5.17 14.03 -14.68
N GLN A 327 4.94 14.04 -13.37
CA GLN A 327 3.68 14.20 -12.69
C GLN A 327 3.80 15.29 -11.61
N ALA A 328 2.65 15.79 -11.14
CA ALA A 328 2.62 16.70 -10.01
C ALA A 328 3.09 15.97 -8.74
N VAL A 329 3.73 16.72 -7.84
CA VAL A 329 4.10 16.21 -6.52
C VAL A 329 3.23 16.88 -5.47
N PHE A 330 2.69 16.08 -4.57
CA PHE A 330 1.90 16.49 -3.43
C PHE A 330 2.62 16.12 -2.15
N SER A 331 2.34 16.84 -1.08
CA SER A 331 2.88 16.59 0.27
C SER A 331 1.82 16.95 1.30
N ASN A 332 1.93 16.47 2.53
CA ASN A 332 1.17 17.00 3.68
C ASN A 332 1.59 18.45 3.99
N LEU A 333 2.84 18.83 3.70
CA LEU A 333 3.38 20.16 3.89
C LEU A 333 2.90 21.21 2.88
N SER A 334 3.22 22.48 3.15
CA SER A 334 2.92 23.61 2.26
C SER A 334 3.96 23.69 1.13
N GLU A 335 3.49 23.87 -0.10
CA GLU A 335 4.38 24.09 -1.25
C GLU A 335 4.82 25.56 -1.30
N ILE A 336 6.12 25.81 -1.25
CA ILE A 336 6.71 27.16 -1.29
C ILE A 336 7.23 27.54 -2.68
N LYS A 337 7.59 26.53 -3.48
CA LYS A 337 8.05 26.64 -4.86
C LYS A 337 7.77 25.30 -5.52
N ASN A 338 7.62 25.28 -6.84
CA ASN A 338 7.37 24.04 -7.59
C ASN A 338 8.29 22.90 -7.12
N HIS A 339 7.69 21.84 -6.58
CA HIS A 339 8.38 20.65 -6.02
C HIS A 339 9.26 20.89 -4.79
N LYS A 340 9.03 21.99 -4.08
CA LYS A 340 9.69 22.32 -2.81
C LYS A 340 8.65 22.60 -1.73
N PHE A 341 8.74 21.88 -0.62
CA PHE A 341 7.77 21.89 0.45
C PHE A 341 8.44 22.21 1.79
N GLU A 342 7.79 23.01 2.62
CA GLU A 342 8.28 23.38 3.95
C GLU A 342 7.14 23.40 4.98
N GLY A 343 7.42 23.02 6.22
CA GLY A 343 6.46 23.06 7.32
C GLY A 343 6.88 22.25 8.54
N LYS A 344 6.09 22.34 9.62
CA LYS A 344 6.23 21.47 10.80
C LYS A 344 5.22 20.34 10.71
N ALA A 345 5.66 19.11 10.95
CA ALA A 345 4.78 17.94 10.95
C ALA A 345 5.35 16.81 11.82
N HIS A 346 4.51 15.84 12.18
CA HIS A 346 4.95 14.61 12.86
C HIS A 346 5.50 13.55 11.89
N GLY A 347 5.24 13.70 10.60
CA GLY A 347 5.83 12.89 9.55
C GLY A 347 5.86 13.63 8.22
N LEU A 348 6.49 13.02 7.22
CA LEU A 348 6.56 13.58 5.89
C LEU A 348 5.89 12.64 4.88
N MET A 349 4.83 13.15 4.25
CA MET A 349 4.21 12.50 3.11
C MET A 349 4.66 13.18 1.82
N LEU A 350 4.97 12.36 0.82
CA LEU A 350 5.19 12.81 -0.56
C LEU A 350 4.52 11.87 -1.54
N ALA A 351 3.91 12.43 -2.58
CA ALA A 351 3.25 11.66 -3.62
C ALA A 351 3.50 12.29 -4.99
N SER A 352 4.06 11.53 -5.92
CA SER A 352 4.07 11.89 -7.34
C SER A 352 3.02 11.08 -8.06
N SER A 353 2.01 11.74 -8.63
CA SER A 353 0.84 11.07 -9.20
C SER A 353 0.10 11.91 -10.25
N ASN A 354 -0.86 11.29 -10.95
CA ASN A 354 -1.75 11.98 -11.90
C ASN A 354 -2.97 12.63 -11.21
N LEU A 355 -2.93 12.78 -9.88
CA LEU A 355 -4.00 13.41 -9.13
C LEU A 355 -4.05 14.91 -9.41
N LEU A 356 -5.21 15.50 -9.12
CA LEU A 356 -5.42 16.94 -9.19
C LEU A 356 -5.75 17.49 -7.82
N LYS A 357 -5.31 18.72 -7.60
CA LYS A 357 -5.68 19.52 -6.44
C LYS A 357 -6.99 20.24 -6.71
N SER A 358 -7.94 20.11 -5.80
CA SER A 358 -9.23 20.80 -5.83
C SER A 358 -9.55 21.36 -4.44
N TYR A 359 -10.39 22.39 -4.41
CA TYR A 359 -10.85 23.02 -3.17
C TYR A 359 -12.37 22.98 -3.14
N ILE A 360 -12.93 22.32 -2.14
CA ILE A 360 -14.38 22.25 -1.91
C ILE A 360 -14.62 22.71 -0.47
N ASP A 361 -15.34 23.82 -0.34
CA ASP A 361 -15.48 24.58 0.90
C ASP A 361 -14.10 24.92 1.51
N GLU A 362 -13.82 24.45 2.73
CA GLU A 362 -12.53 24.63 3.42
C GLU A 362 -11.58 23.43 3.24
N ASN A 363 -11.97 22.40 2.48
CA ASN A 363 -11.16 21.19 2.31
C ASN A 363 -10.28 21.28 1.05
N GLU A 364 -9.01 20.94 1.22
CA GLU A 364 -8.08 20.68 0.12
C GLU A 364 -8.16 19.20 -0.24
N ILE A 365 -8.66 18.87 -1.44
CA ILE A 365 -8.85 17.49 -1.90
C ILE A 365 -7.89 17.20 -3.05
N VAL A 366 -7.01 16.21 -2.84
CA VAL A 366 -6.07 15.68 -3.82
C VAL A 366 -6.58 14.32 -4.32
N ALA A 367 -7.22 14.31 -5.48
CA ALA A 367 -7.95 13.16 -6.02
C ALA A 367 -7.92 13.14 -7.56
N PRO A 368 -8.33 12.03 -8.23
CA PRO A 368 -8.60 12.00 -9.66
C PRO A 368 -9.60 13.08 -10.08
N PRO A 369 -9.54 13.61 -11.31
CA PRO A 369 -10.38 14.71 -11.79
C PRO A 369 -11.90 14.51 -11.64
N ASP A 370 -12.36 13.26 -11.59
CA ASP A 370 -13.77 12.85 -11.61
C ASP A 370 -14.36 12.56 -10.22
N LEU A 371 -13.54 12.62 -9.15
CA LEU A 371 -13.92 12.24 -7.79
C LEU A 371 -14.22 13.37 -6.77
N PRO A 372 -13.70 14.61 -6.87
CA PRO A 372 -13.83 15.61 -5.80
C PRO A 372 -15.27 15.85 -5.33
N ASP A 373 -16.21 16.05 -6.25
CA ASP A 373 -17.61 16.32 -5.91
C ASP A 373 -18.28 15.14 -5.19
N GLN A 374 -17.90 13.91 -5.53
CA GLN A 374 -18.43 12.69 -4.89
C GLN A 374 -17.84 12.49 -3.49
N LEU A 375 -16.57 12.86 -3.32
CA LEU A 375 -15.87 12.82 -2.03
C LEU A 375 -16.49 13.79 -1.05
N ASP A 376 -16.86 15.00 -1.47
CA ASP A 376 -17.48 16.00 -0.59
C ASP A 376 -18.74 15.49 0.13
N VAL A 377 -19.63 14.81 -0.60
CA VAL A 377 -20.81 14.15 0.01
C VAL A 377 -20.40 13.07 1.01
N SER A 378 -19.38 12.29 0.69
CA SER A 378 -18.87 11.21 1.55
C SER A 378 -18.20 11.77 2.82
N ILE A 379 -17.46 12.88 2.69
CA ILE A 379 -16.79 13.58 3.80
C ILE A 379 -17.82 14.14 4.78
N ARG A 380 -18.93 14.73 4.30
CA ARG A 380 -20.01 15.20 5.20
C ARG A 380 -20.62 14.06 6.01
N LYS A 381 -20.97 12.95 5.36
CA LYS A 381 -21.49 11.75 6.06
C LYS A 381 -20.47 11.15 7.02
N MET A 382 -19.19 11.18 6.64
CA MET A 382 -18.10 10.75 7.49
C MET A 382 -18.05 11.59 8.77
N ARG A 383 -18.11 12.93 8.66
CA ARG A 383 -18.16 13.86 9.82
C ARG A 383 -19.34 13.55 10.75
N GLU A 384 -20.54 13.41 10.19
CA GLU A 384 -21.73 13.02 10.96
C GLU A 384 -21.54 11.68 11.70
N THR A 385 -20.92 10.71 11.05
CA THR A 385 -20.64 9.39 11.65
C THR A 385 -19.59 9.46 12.75
N VAL A 386 -18.55 10.28 12.57
CA VAL A 386 -17.52 10.54 13.59
C VAL A 386 -18.17 11.15 14.84
N ASP A 387 -19.04 12.14 14.68
CA ASP A 387 -19.75 12.80 15.77
C ASP A 387 -20.70 11.84 16.49
N GLN A 388 -21.42 10.99 15.75
CA GLN A 388 -22.29 9.97 16.33
C GLN A 388 -21.51 8.94 17.14
N LEU A 389 -20.40 8.43 16.60
CA LEU A 389 -19.52 7.50 17.32
C LEU A 389 -18.94 8.12 18.58
N ALA A 390 -18.54 9.39 18.54
CA ALA A 390 -18.06 10.11 19.72
C ALA A 390 -19.10 10.05 20.86
N ASN A 391 -20.36 10.33 20.54
CA ASN A 391 -21.47 10.28 21.49
C ASN A 391 -21.73 8.85 22.01
N TRP A 392 -21.64 7.84 21.13
CA TRP A 392 -21.82 6.43 21.53
C TRP A 392 -20.70 5.91 22.41
N LEU A 393 -19.47 6.38 22.19
CA LEU A 393 -18.29 5.98 22.97
C LEU A 393 -18.06 6.88 24.19
N ASP A 394 -18.83 7.95 24.35
CA ASP A 394 -18.65 8.94 25.43
C ASP A 394 -17.28 9.64 25.41
N VAL A 395 -16.82 10.00 24.22
CA VAL A 395 -15.55 10.69 23.98
C VAL A 395 -15.74 11.97 23.19
N GLU A 396 -14.74 12.85 23.20
CA GLU A 396 -14.74 14.03 22.34
C GLU A 396 -14.68 13.61 20.85
N PRO A 397 -15.44 14.29 19.96
CA PRO A 397 -15.35 14.05 18.53
C PRO A 397 -13.93 14.26 18.02
N ALA A 398 -13.43 13.30 17.25
CA ALA A 398 -12.09 13.36 16.69
C ALA A 398 -11.97 14.52 15.68
N HIS A 399 -10.84 15.23 15.72
CA HIS A 399 -10.53 16.25 14.72
C HIS A 399 -10.34 15.62 13.34
N ILE A 400 -10.92 16.24 12.31
CA ILE A 400 -10.88 15.79 10.92
C ILE A 400 -10.08 16.84 10.13
N PRO A 401 -8.82 16.54 9.74
CA PRO A 401 -8.00 17.44 8.94
C PRO A 401 -8.71 17.94 7.67
N GLN A 402 -8.42 19.19 7.29
CA GLN A 402 -8.96 19.81 6.07
C GLN A 402 -8.28 19.31 4.80
N LYS A 403 -7.09 18.73 4.91
CA LYS A 403 -6.34 18.17 3.78
C LYS A 403 -6.67 16.70 3.61
N ILE A 404 -7.18 16.34 2.45
CA ILE A 404 -7.68 15.01 2.13
C ILE A 404 -7.00 14.56 0.84
N MET A 405 -6.45 13.35 0.86
CA MET A 405 -5.71 12.82 -0.27
C MET A 405 -6.04 11.35 -0.51
N LEU A 406 -6.08 10.96 -1.78
CA LEU A 406 -6.14 9.56 -2.17
C LEU A 406 -4.71 9.01 -2.31
N ALA A 407 -4.47 7.82 -1.76
CA ALA A 407 -3.21 7.10 -1.88
C ALA A 407 -3.42 5.66 -2.39
N PRO A 408 -2.38 4.99 -2.91
CA PRO A 408 -2.47 3.60 -3.33
C PRO A 408 -3.01 2.71 -2.20
N SER A 409 -3.95 1.84 -2.56
CA SER A 409 -4.43 0.77 -1.68
C SER A 409 -3.30 -0.22 -1.42
N TYR A 410 -2.93 -0.45 -0.16
CA TYR A 410 -2.10 -1.60 0.21
C TYR A 410 -2.88 -2.71 0.91
N SER A 411 -4.07 -2.40 1.42
CA SER A 411 -4.93 -3.29 2.18
C SER A 411 -6.40 -2.96 1.91
N THR A 412 -7.27 -3.97 1.99
CA THR A 412 -8.72 -3.80 1.93
C THR A 412 -9.41 -3.90 3.29
N TRP A 413 -8.63 -4.05 4.37
CA TRP A 413 -9.15 -4.15 5.73
C TRP A 413 -9.71 -2.82 6.23
N LYS A 414 -10.71 -2.91 7.12
CA LYS A 414 -11.47 -1.77 7.64
C LYS A 414 -10.55 -0.69 8.22
N GLN A 415 -9.47 -1.08 8.91
CA GLN A 415 -8.50 -0.17 9.54
C GLN A 415 -7.54 0.57 8.58
N ASP A 416 -7.52 0.19 7.30
CA ASP A 416 -6.59 0.73 6.30
C ASP A 416 -7.30 1.48 5.16
N ILE A 417 -8.64 1.56 5.23
CA ILE A 417 -9.45 2.34 4.28
C ILE A 417 -9.24 3.84 4.49
N ILE A 418 -9.19 4.28 5.76
CA ILE A 418 -8.93 5.67 6.14
C ILE A 418 -7.70 5.67 7.05
N GLN A 419 -6.70 6.48 6.71
CA GLN A 419 -5.56 6.73 7.57
C GLN A 419 -5.65 8.17 8.05
N LEU A 420 -5.87 8.33 9.35
CA LEU A 420 -5.93 9.63 10.01
C LEU A 420 -4.53 10.00 10.49
N MET A 421 -3.97 11.05 9.91
CA MET A 421 -2.75 11.72 10.38
C MET A 421 -3.11 13.08 10.98
N PRO A 422 -2.25 13.70 11.80
CA PRO A 422 -2.57 14.98 12.43
C PRO A 422 -2.85 16.09 11.40
N GLU A 423 -2.14 16.08 10.26
CA GLU A 423 -2.20 17.13 9.25
C GLU A 423 -3.02 16.74 8.01
N THR A 424 -3.31 15.46 7.79
CA THR A 424 -3.93 14.96 6.55
C THR A 424 -4.75 13.70 6.79
N ILE A 425 -5.84 13.54 6.03
CA ILE A 425 -6.56 12.27 5.93
C ILE A 425 -6.22 11.61 4.60
N ILE A 426 -5.78 10.35 4.66
CA ILE A 426 -5.51 9.55 3.47
C ILE A 426 -6.64 8.55 3.28
N PHE A 427 -7.26 8.57 2.12
CA PHE A 427 -8.21 7.55 1.70
C PHE A 427 -7.57 6.54 0.76
N ASN A 428 -7.91 5.28 0.98
CA ASN A 428 -7.57 4.20 0.08
C ASN A 428 -8.28 4.41 -1.27
N SER A 429 -7.48 4.68 -2.32
CA SER A 429 -7.96 4.99 -3.67
C SER A 429 -8.92 3.94 -4.25
N GLU A 430 -8.60 2.66 -4.11
CA GLU A 430 -9.41 1.55 -4.63
C GLU A 430 -10.76 1.45 -3.90
N THR A 431 -10.77 1.67 -2.58
CA THR A 431 -12.00 1.65 -1.79
C THR A 431 -12.90 2.85 -2.10
N VAL A 432 -12.32 4.05 -2.20
CA VAL A 432 -13.06 5.25 -2.60
C VAL A 432 -13.72 5.02 -3.95
N PHE A 433 -13.02 4.43 -4.92
CA PHE A 433 -13.58 4.27 -6.26
C PHE A 433 -14.69 3.21 -6.32
N ARG A 434 -14.52 2.07 -5.64
CA ARG A 434 -15.45 0.94 -5.75
C ARG A 434 -16.60 0.99 -4.77
N GLN A 435 -16.38 1.53 -3.57
CA GLN A 435 -17.28 1.42 -2.43
C GLN A 435 -17.20 2.66 -1.54
N GLN A 436 -17.54 3.84 -2.09
CA GLN A 436 -17.56 5.12 -1.35
C GLN A 436 -18.34 5.05 -0.03
N SER A 437 -19.37 4.21 0.04
CA SER A 437 -20.15 4.02 1.27
C SER A 437 -19.33 3.50 2.45
N ARG A 438 -18.18 2.86 2.21
CA ARG A 438 -17.25 2.44 3.26
C ARG A 438 -16.57 3.61 3.95
N LEU A 439 -16.48 4.79 3.33
CA LEU A 439 -15.87 5.98 3.94
C LEU A 439 -16.69 6.54 5.11
N TYR A 440 -17.97 6.17 5.22
CA TYR A 440 -18.85 6.54 6.32
C TYR A 440 -19.46 5.30 6.98
N ASN A 441 -18.85 4.13 6.78
CA ASN A 441 -19.23 2.94 7.51
C ASN A 441 -18.72 3.05 8.96
N VAL A 442 -19.60 2.74 9.92
CA VAL A 442 -19.32 2.93 11.35
C VAL A 442 -18.07 2.20 11.83
N GLU A 443 -17.81 1.02 11.31
CA GLU A 443 -16.69 0.17 11.71
C GLU A 443 -15.37 0.72 11.19
N VAL A 444 -15.37 1.17 9.93
CA VAL A 444 -14.21 1.86 9.33
C VAL A 444 -13.87 3.12 10.12
N ILE A 445 -14.87 3.91 10.51
CA ILE A 445 -14.66 5.12 11.31
C ILE A 445 -14.19 4.79 12.72
N PHE A 446 -14.78 3.79 13.36
CA PHE A 446 -14.35 3.30 14.66
C PHE A 446 -12.85 2.95 14.63
N TYR A 447 -12.43 2.11 13.67
CA TYR A 447 -11.03 1.71 13.58
C TYR A 447 -10.08 2.88 13.32
N SER A 448 -10.46 3.76 12.40
CA SER A 448 -9.58 4.82 11.91
C SER A 448 -9.41 5.98 12.89
N TYR A 449 -10.49 6.34 13.62
CA TYR A 449 -10.50 7.51 14.50
C TYR A 449 -10.38 7.15 15.99
N TYR A 450 -10.91 6.00 16.40
CA TYR A 450 -11.08 5.67 17.82
C TYR A 450 -10.26 4.48 18.29
N TRP A 451 -9.58 3.75 17.39
CA TRP A 451 -8.81 2.55 17.73
C TRP A 451 -7.33 2.55 17.31
N LYS A 452 -7.03 2.60 16.00
CA LYS A 452 -5.70 2.29 15.42
C LYS A 452 -4.53 3.08 16.01
N ASN A 453 -4.75 4.35 16.35
CA ASN A 453 -3.71 5.24 16.90
C ASN A 453 -3.77 5.37 18.43
N LYS A 454 -4.67 4.65 19.12
CA LYS A 454 -4.81 4.69 20.58
C LYS A 454 -3.98 3.62 21.29
N LEU A 455 -3.75 2.49 20.64
CA LEU A 455 -2.95 1.38 21.17
C LEU A 455 -1.60 1.31 20.46
N THR A 456 -0.57 0.80 21.14
CA THR A 456 0.76 0.69 20.56
C THR A 456 1.30 -0.73 20.62
N GLY A 457 1.98 -1.17 19.56
CA GLY A 457 2.74 -2.42 19.53
C GLY A 457 1.93 -3.63 20.00
N GLN A 458 2.41 -4.28 21.05
CA GLN A 458 1.86 -5.52 21.59
C GLN A 458 0.41 -5.36 22.08
N GLN A 459 0.06 -4.23 22.70
CA GLN A 459 -1.30 -3.95 23.16
C GLN A 459 -2.31 -3.98 22.01
N TYR A 460 -1.94 -3.47 20.84
CA TYR A 460 -2.79 -3.50 19.66
C TYR A 460 -3.04 -4.92 19.17
N GLN A 461 -2.02 -5.78 19.20
CA GLN A 461 -2.16 -7.19 18.83
C GLN A 461 -3.02 -7.97 19.82
N GLU A 462 -2.76 -7.82 21.12
CA GLU A 462 -3.48 -8.52 22.19
C GLU A 462 -4.96 -8.16 22.18
N LYS A 463 -5.26 -6.87 21.99
CA LYS A 463 -6.63 -6.35 22.01
C LYS A 463 -7.32 -6.40 20.65
N MET A 464 -6.63 -6.86 19.60
CA MET A 464 -7.18 -6.93 18.24
C MET A 464 -8.48 -7.75 18.21
N ARG A 465 -8.50 -8.90 18.90
CA ARG A 465 -9.68 -9.79 18.94
C ARG A 465 -10.89 -9.08 19.51
N ASP A 466 -10.74 -8.47 20.70
CA ASP A 466 -11.84 -7.75 21.35
C ASP A 466 -12.25 -6.50 20.57
N SER A 467 -11.32 -5.86 19.88
CA SER A 467 -11.64 -4.75 18.98
C SER A 467 -12.53 -5.15 17.81
N ILE A 468 -12.34 -6.36 17.27
CA ILE A 468 -13.17 -6.92 16.20
C ILE A 468 -14.57 -7.12 16.74
N LEU A 469 -14.72 -7.78 17.90
CA LEU A 469 -16.04 -7.98 18.51
C LEU A 469 -16.74 -6.66 18.84
N LEU A 470 -16.01 -5.67 19.37
CA LEU A 470 -16.56 -4.35 19.67
C LEU A 470 -17.00 -3.62 18.40
N SER A 471 -16.18 -3.64 17.35
CA SER A 471 -16.54 -3.06 16.05
C SER A 471 -17.79 -3.73 15.47
N GLU A 472 -17.87 -5.06 15.51
CA GLU A 472 -19.01 -5.80 14.97
C GLU A 472 -20.28 -5.60 15.81
N LEU A 473 -20.17 -5.40 17.12
CA LEU A 473 -21.27 -5.03 18.01
C LEU A 473 -21.80 -3.62 17.68
N ILE A 474 -20.90 -2.66 17.48
CA ILE A 474 -21.26 -1.30 17.01
C ILE A 474 -21.95 -1.38 15.64
N GLY A 475 -21.43 -2.22 14.73
CA GLY A 475 -21.98 -2.48 13.41
C GLY A 475 -23.40 -3.05 13.45
N GLU A 476 -23.67 -4.06 14.28
CA GLU A 476 -25.00 -4.66 14.45
C GLU A 476 -26.00 -3.62 14.99
N GLN A 477 -25.58 -2.87 16.01
CA GLN A 477 -26.44 -1.96 16.74
C GLN A 477 -26.79 -0.69 15.95
N TYR A 478 -25.85 -0.19 15.13
CA TYR A 478 -25.99 1.12 14.49
C TYR A 478 -25.77 1.12 12.97
N GLY A 479 -25.08 0.11 12.43
CA GLY A 479 -24.72 0.04 11.01
C GLY A 479 -25.83 -0.48 10.09
N GLY A 480 -26.83 -1.19 10.63
CA GLY A 480 -27.98 -1.68 9.86
C GLY A 480 -27.68 -2.82 8.87
N TYR A 481 -26.56 -3.51 9.03
CA TYR A 481 -26.17 -4.69 8.26
C TYR A 481 -26.07 -5.92 9.18
N SER A 482 -26.23 -7.13 8.63
CA SER A 482 -26.02 -8.37 9.39
C SER A 482 -24.56 -8.46 9.84
N SER A 483 -24.32 -8.34 11.13
CA SER A 483 -22.99 -8.41 11.74
C SER A 483 -22.34 -9.78 11.55
N LEU A 484 -21.01 -9.79 11.38
CA LEU A 484 -20.23 -11.02 11.40
C LEU A 484 -20.32 -11.73 12.76
N LEU A 485 -20.84 -11.09 13.82
CA LEU A 485 -21.16 -11.77 15.09
C LEU A 485 -21.97 -13.05 14.84
N LYS A 486 -23.00 -12.98 13.98
CA LYS A 486 -23.82 -14.15 13.67
C LYS A 486 -23.09 -15.17 12.80
N ASP A 487 -22.22 -14.74 11.91
CA ASP A 487 -21.38 -15.65 11.13
C ASP A 487 -20.32 -16.33 12.03
N PHE A 488 -19.78 -15.62 13.02
CA PHE A 488 -18.93 -16.19 14.06
C PHE A 488 -19.69 -17.20 14.92
N SER A 489 -20.98 -17.01 15.19
CA SER A 489 -21.78 -18.02 15.91
C SER A 489 -22.15 -19.24 15.06
N ASP A 490 -22.41 -19.03 13.76
CA ASP A 490 -23.00 -20.04 12.88
C ASP A 490 -21.96 -20.89 12.14
N GLN A 491 -20.72 -20.41 11.93
CA GLN A 491 -19.67 -21.15 11.21
C GLN A 491 -18.99 -22.24 12.06
N TYR A 492 -19.50 -23.48 11.90
CA TYR A 492 -18.81 -24.78 12.00
C TYR A 492 -18.11 -25.19 13.32
N THR A 493 -18.65 -26.26 13.89
CA THR A 493 -18.15 -27.20 14.92
C THR A 493 -16.74 -27.80 14.72
N GLU A 494 -15.96 -27.35 13.73
CA GLU A 494 -14.58 -27.82 13.48
C GLU A 494 -13.50 -26.83 13.93
N PHE A 495 -13.85 -25.55 14.17
CA PHE A 495 -12.94 -24.67 14.90
C PHE A 495 -12.95 -25.05 16.37
N ASN A 496 -11.74 -25.26 16.90
CA ASN A 496 -11.48 -25.73 18.24
C ASN A 496 -12.25 -24.85 19.25
N GLU A 497 -13.05 -25.44 20.15
CA GLU A 497 -13.78 -24.77 21.25
C GLU A 497 -12.88 -23.90 22.17
N GLN A 498 -11.58 -23.90 21.90
CA GLN A 498 -10.54 -23.11 22.55
C GLN A 498 -10.33 -21.72 21.92
N ASP A 499 -10.93 -21.36 20.79
CA ASP A 499 -10.76 -20.01 20.26
C ASP A 499 -11.67 -19.01 20.99
N SER A 500 -11.05 -18.18 21.83
CA SER A 500 -11.73 -17.20 22.68
C SER A 500 -12.58 -16.20 21.91
N LEU A 501 -12.26 -15.93 20.63
CA LEU A 501 -13.06 -15.03 19.79
C LEU A 501 -14.49 -15.57 19.59
N TYR A 502 -14.62 -16.85 19.23
CA TYR A 502 -15.91 -17.53 19.02
C TYR A 502 -16.71 -17.65 20.30
N VAL A 503 -16.03 -18.00 21.41
CA VAL A 503 -16.66 -18.11 22.73
C VAL A 503 -17.24 -16.75 23.15
N ASN A 504 -16.50 -15.67 22.98
CA ASN A 504 -16.96 -14.33 23.31
C ASN A 504 -18.09 -13.86 22.38
N ALA A 505 -18.01 -14.13 21.07
CA ALA A 505 -19.08 -13.80 20.13
C ALA A 505 -20.42 -14.46 20.53
N ASN A 506 -20.41 -15.76 20.81
CA ASN A 506 -21.60 -16.49 21.27
C ASN A 506 -22.18 -15.91 22.56
N ARG A 507 -21.33 -15.62 23.55
CA ARG A 507 -21.76 -14.99 24.81
C ARG A 507 -22.42 -13.63 24.59
N ILE A 508 -21.86 -12.80 23.72
CA ILE A 508 -22.41 -11.48 23.37
C ILE A 508 -23.79 -11.64 22.73
N ILE A 509 -23.95 -12.57 21.77
CA ILE A 509 -25.22 -12.82 21.08
C ILE A 509 -26.30 -13.32 22.03
N GLU A 510 -25.98 -14.29 22.89
CA GLU A 510 -26.89 -14.80 23.91
C GLU A 510 -27.35 -13.68 24.87
N TRP A 511 -26.41 -12.86 25.32
CA TRP A 511 -26.72 -11.72 26.21
C TRP A 511 -27.59 -10.68 25.50
N MET A 512 -27.26 -10.30 24.27
CA MET A 512 -28.03 -9.36 23.44
C MET A 512 -29.47 -9.82 23.20
N GLY A 513 -29.73 -11.13 23.16
CA GLY A 513 -31.08 -11.69 23.05
C GLY A 513 -32.00 -11.32 24.21
N THR A 514 -31.44 -10.89 25.35
CA THR A 514 -32.19 -10.49 26.55
C THR A 514 -31.96 -9.04 26.99
N ALA A 515 -30.91 -8.39 26.47
CA ALA A 515 -30.54 -7.03 26.84
C ALA A 515 -31.44 -5.98 26.19
N THR A 516 -31.66 -4.88 26.90
CA THR A 516 -32.28 -3.67 26.36
C THR A 516 -31.30 -2.89 25.49
N GLN A 517 -31.82 -2.01 24.65
CA GLN A 517 -31.00 -1.14 23.81
C GLN A 517 -30.04 -0.28 24.65
N ASP A 518 -30.53 0.34 25.73
CA ASP A 518 -29.70 1.15 26.65
C ASP A 518 -28.56 0.34 27.28
N GLU A 519 -28.82 -0.92 27.66
CA GLU A 519 -27.77 -1.82 28.16
C GLU A 519 -26.71 -2.09 27.09
N ILE A 520 -27.10 -2.35 25.83
CA ILE A 520 -26.14 -2.55 24.74
C ILE A 520 -25.28 -1.30 24.52
N GLN A 521 -25.88 -0.10 24.56
CA GLN A 521 -25.12 1.15 24.43
C GLN A 521 -24.11 1.32 25.58
N ARG A 522 -24.53 1.04 26.82
CA ARG A 522 -23.62 1.07 27.98
C ARG A 522 -22.52 0.03 27.87
N LEU A 523 -22.81 -1.16 27.36
CA LEU A 523 -21.80 -2.19 27.15
C LEU A 523 -20.72 -1.73 26.18
N ILE A 524 -21.10 -1.12 25.05
CA ILE A 524 -20.16 -0.57 24.07
C ILE A 524 -19.21 0.44 24.74
N LYS A 525 -19.73 1.37 25.55
CA LYS A 525 -18.94 2.35 26.30
C LYS A 525 -17.98 1.67 27.27
N VAL A 526 -18.51 0.83 28.15
CA VAL A 526 -17.74 0.15 29.21
C VAL A 526 -16.62 -0.69 28.60
N VAL A 527 -16.91 -1.47 27.56
CA VAL A 527 -15.90 -2.29 26.88
C VAL A 527 -14.85 -1.43 26.19
N TYR A 528 -15.25 -0.37 25.48
CA TYR A 528 -14.30 0.55 24.84
C TYR A 528 -13.30 1.14 25.83
N HIS A 529 -13.79 1.73 26.93
CA HIS A 529 -12.94 2.30 27.97
C HIS A 529 -12.09 1.23 28.66
N ASN A 530 -12.68 0.08 29.00
CA ASN A 530 -11.95 -1.03 29.61
C ASN A 530 -10.81 -1.53 28.72
N LEU A 531 -11.02 -1.58 27.41
CA LEU A 531 -10.00 -1.98 26.46
C LEU A 531 -8.90 -0.93 26.32
N LEU A 532 -9.17 0.36 26.50
CA LEU A 532 -8.13 1.39 26.46
C LEU A 532 -7.35 1.50 27.79
N GLU A 533 -8.02 1.35 28.92
CA GLU A 533 -7.45 1.62 30.24
C GLU A 533 -6.75 0.41 30.88
N ASN A 534 -7.19 -0.82 30.60
CA ASN A 534 -6.69 -2.01 31.32
C ASN A 534 -5.54 -2.73 30.63
N GLU A 535 -4.54 -3.13 31.43
CA GLU A 535 -3.53 -4.13 31.11
C GLU A 535 -4.14 -5.54 31.29
N ILE A 536 -4.78 -6.05 30.25
CA ILE A 536 -5.10 -7.47 30.01
C ILE A 536 -5.92 -8.18 31.11
N HIS A 537 -7.19 -8.44 30.80
CA HIS A 537 -7.93 -9.52 31.43
C HIS A 537 -8.62 -10.38 30.38
N ASP A 538 -8.29 -11.67 30.36
CA ASP A 538 -9.27 -12.68 29.96
C ASP A 538 -10.56 -12.35 30.75
N ASP A 539 -11.69 -12.22 30.08
CA ASP A 539 -13.01 -11.86 30.63
C ASP A 539 -13.44 -10.37 30.60
N VAL A 540 -12.81 -9.48 29.82
CA VAL A 540 -13.31 -8.08 29.64
C VAL A 540 -14.81 -8.05 29.30
N TRP A 541 -15.24 -8.90 28.37
CA TRP A 541 -16.64 -8.99 27.97
C TRP A 541 -17.56 -9.46 29.09
N GLU A 542 -17.20 -10.53 29.80
CA GLU A 542 -18.04 -11.07 30.89
C GLU A 542 -18.17 -10.09 32.06
N LYS A 543 -17.08 -9.43 32.43
CA LYS A 543 -17.09 -8.39 33.47
C LYS A 543 -17.97 -7.21 33.06
N SER A 544 -17.80 -6.72 31.83
CA SER A 544 -18.56 -5.57 31.32
C SER A 544 -20.06 -5.87 31.21
N MET A 545 -20.44 -7.06 30.75
CA MET A 545 -21.85 -7.49 30.72
C MET A 545 -22.46 -7.57 32.12
N LYS A 546 -21.74 -8.11 33.11
CA LYS A 546 -22.20 -8.15 34.51
C LYS A 546 -22.37 -6.76 35.12
N GLU A 547 -21.42 -5.86 34.84
CA GLU A 547 -21.47 -4.46 35.31
C GLU A 547 -22.71 -3.73 34.77
N VAL A 548 -22.98 -3.88 33.48
CA VAL A 548 -24.12 -3.25 32.82
C VAL A 548 -25.45 -3.80 33.36
N SER A 549 -25.58 -5.13 33.49
CA SER A 549 -26.81 -5.77 34.00
C SER A 549 -27.03 -5.56 35.51
N GLY A 550 -25.96 -5.40 36.31
CA GLY A 550 -26.04 -5.25 37.77
C GLY A 550 -26.57 -3.89 38.25
N ASN A 551 -26.36 -2.83 37.47
CA ASN A 551 -26.76 -1.47 37.82
C ASN A 551 -28.28 -1.19 37.72
N GLY A 552 -29.08 -2.20 37.34
CA GLY A 552 -30.55 -2.11 37.34
C GLY A 552 -31.23 -2.28 38.70
N THR A 553 -30.51 -2.62 39.78
CA THR A 553 -31.12 -2.95 41.10
C THR A 553 -30.86 -1.95 42.23
N ALA A 554 -30.12 -0.85 42.01
CA ALA A 554 -29.70 0.06 43.09
C ALA A 554 -30.52 1.34 43.29
N HIS A 555 -31.69 1.53 42.63
CA HIS A 555 -32.46 2.79 42.73
C HIS A 555 -33.92 2.71 43.20
N THR A 556 -34.31 1.65 43.91
CA THR A 556 -35.62 1.59 44.60
C THR A 556 -35.52 1.12 46.05
N ALA A 557 -34.60 1.69 46.83
CA ALA A 557 -34.63 1.54 48.29
C ALA A 557 -33.98 2.74 49.00
N THR A 558 -34.66 3.88 49.00
CA THR A 558 -34.59 4.89 50.08
C THR A 558 -35.71 5.91 49.89
N ASN A 559 -36.92 5.49 50.25
CA ASN A 559 -37.95 6.38 50.81
C ASN A 559 -39.02 5.51 51.45
N LYS A 560 -38.76 5.13 52.71
CA LYS A 560 -39.76 4.96 53.76
C LYS A 560 -39.10 5.02 55.12
#